data_AF-A0A0Q9PNM9-F1
#
_entry.id   AF-A0A0Q9PNM9-F1
#
_cell.length_a   1.000
_cell.length_b   1.000
_cell.length_c   1.000
_cell.angle_alpha   90.00
_cell.angle_beta   90.00
_cell.angle_gamma   90.00
#
_symmetry.space_group_name_H-M   'P 1'
#
loop_
_entity.id
_entity.type
_entity.pdbx_description
1 polymer ?
#
loop_
_entity_poly.entity_id
_entity_poly.type
_entity_poly.pdbx_seq_one_letter_code
_entity_poly.pdbx_strand_id
1 'polypeptide(L)'
;MPPRRNGCRQASPRWTATGRCRWHCSRQPSRWASHVSWAPAPTPPPGFDAAADLWRADACKPGYVTAVSREQDGRAQSLVEASRAGGLGDLPLLVFSRDPGQPRPPALPTSDWQQANAAHDAAQETLAHLSTRGRRIVARGSGHYIHFERPELLVSEIGAFVAAIRRGSAEPGQGSTVAE
;
A
#
# COMPACT_ATOMS: atom_id res chain seq x y z
N MET A 1 29.83 -9.86 -11.90
CA MET A 1 29.79 -10.13 -10.44
C MET A 1 29.08 -8.96 -9.77
N PRO A 2 27.90 -9.14 -9.17
CA PRO A 2 27.26 -8.07 -8.41
C PRO A 2 28.00 -7.90 -7.05
N PRO A 3 28.12 -6.68 -6.52
CA PRO A 3 28.75 -6.46 -5.23
C PRO A 3 27.91 -7.11 -4.13
N ARG A 4 28.58 -7.87 -3.25
CA ARG A 4 27.97 -8.59 -2.14
C ARG A 4 27.19 -7.63 -1.24
N ARG A 5 25.86 -7.79 -1.19
CA ARG A 5 25.00 -7.13 -0.19
C ARG A 5 25.48 -7.52 1.20
N ASN A 6 25.92 -6.52 1.96
CA ASN A 6 26.57 -6.66 3.26
C ASN A 6 25.60 -7.06 4.39
N GLY A 7 25.16 -8.32 4.42
CA GLY A 7 24.99 -9.13 5.65
C GLY A 7 24.18 -8.61 6.84
N CYS A 8 23.24 -7.67 6.69
CA CYS A 8 22.36 -7.26 7.80
C CYS A 8 21.11 -8.15 7.83
N ARG A 9 20.91 -8.93 8.89
CA ARG A 9 19.68 -9.74 9.08
C ARG A 9 18.61 -9.03 9.90
N GLN A 10 19.01 -8.20 10.86
CA GLN A 10 18.09 -7.41 11.70
C GLN A 10 18.71 -6.04 12.01
N ALA A 11 17.96 -4.98 11.76
CA ALA A 11 18.31 -3.61 12.09
C ALA A 11 17.28 -3.06 13.08
N SER A 12 17.73 -2.48 14.19
CA SER A 12 16.85 -1.85 15.18
C SER A 12 17.33 -0.45 15.55
N PRO A 13 16.42 0.54 15.68
CA PRO A 13 16.79 1.88 16.10
C PRO A 13 17.11 1.90 17.61
N ARG A 14 18.21 2.55 17.99
CA ARG A 14 18.56 2.86 19.38
C ARG A 14 18.88 4.33 19.55
N TRP A 15 18.46 4.89 20.67
CA TRP A 15 18.89 6.21 21.13
C TRP A 15 20.28 6.10 21.78
N THR A 16 21.22 6.94 21.35
CA THR A 16 22.53 7.06 22.02
C THR A 16 22.41 7.94 23.26
N ALA A 17 23.39 7.82 24.17
CA ALA A 17 23.52 8.71 25.33
C ALA A 17 23.61 10.20 24.97
N THR A 18 23.93 10.53 23.72
CA THR A 18 23.99 11.90 23.17
C THR A 18 22.68 12.37 22.52
N GLY A 19 21.58 11.65 22.71
CA GLY A 19 20.26 12.02 22.19
C GLY A 19 20.14 11.88 20.67
N ARG A 20 21.01 11.10 20.01
CA ARG A 20 20.92 10.81 18.58
C ARG A 20 20.41 9.39 18.39
N CYS A 21 19.43 9.21 17.52
CA CYS A 21 19.02 7.87 17.14
C CYS A 21 19.93 7.33 16.03
N ARG A 22 20.34 6.06 16.20
CA ARG A 22 21.15 5.32 15.24
C ARG A 22 20.56 3.94 14.99
N TRP A 23 20.73 3.45 13.78
CA TRP A 23 20.33 2.10 13.40
C TRP A 23 21.45 1.11 13.72
N HIS A 24 21.15 0.17 14.61
CA HIS A 24 22.06 -0.88 15.03
C HIS A 24 21.84 -2.11 14.16
N CYS A 25 22.86 -2.52 13.40
CA CYS A 25 22.84 -3.76 12.64
C CYS A 25 23.59 -4.85 13.43
N SER A 26 22.90 -5.92 13.82
CA SER A 26 23.55 -7.09 14.41
C SER A 26 23.82 -8.14 13.33
N ARG A 27 25.11 -8.42 13.07
CA ARG A 27 25.53 -9.65 12.40
C ARG A 27 25.68 -10.72 13.47
N GLN A 28 25.01 -11.88 13.35
CA GLN A 28 25.32 -13.02 14.22
C GLN A 28 26.72 -13.54 13.87
N PRO A 29 27.69 -13.53 14.81
CA PRO A 29 28.96 -14.18 14.60
C PRO A 29 28.86 -15.60 15.13
N SER A 30 29.23 -16.60 14.34
CA SER A 30 29.44 -17.97 14.83
C SER A 30 30.63 -18.11 15.80
N ARG A 31 31.23 -17.01 16.27
CA ARG A 31 32.20 -16.95 17.38
C ARG A 31 32.41 -15.50 17.85
N TRP A 32 32.04 -15.23 19.10
CA TRP A 32 32.61 -14.27 20.07
C TRP A 32 33.22 -12.91 19.62
N ALA A 33 32.67 -12.24 18.60
CA ALA A 33 32.95 -10.83 18.34
C ALA A 33 31.70 -10.10 17.81
N SER A 34 31.05 -9.34 18.68
CA SER A 34 29.97 -8.42 18.29
C SER A 34 30.57 -7.23 17.55
N HIS A 35 30.64 -7.28 16.22
CA HIS A 35 30.90 -6.08 15.42
C HIS A 35 29.62 -5.24 15.33
N VAL A 36 29.61 -4.12 16.03
CA VAL A 36 28.58 -3.09 15.90
C VAL A 36 28.89 -2.27 14.65
N SER A 37 28.10 -2.47 13.59
CA SER A 37 28.14 -1.58 12.41
C SER A 37 26.91 -0.68 12.41
N TRP A 38 27.14 0.62 12.34
CA TRP A 38 26.08 1.63 12.26
C TRP A 38 25.58 1.74 10.82
N ALA A 39 24.28 1.57 10.59
CA ALA A 39 23.68 1.93 9.32
C ALA A 39 23.35 3.44 9.31
N PRO A 40 23.54 4.15 8.18
CA PRO A 40 23.07 5.52 8.05
C PRO A 40 21.54 5.56 8.19
N ALA A 41 21.02 6.65 8.76
CA ALA A 41 19.58 6.88 8.79
C ALA A 41 19.01 6.90 7.37
N PRO A 42 17.75 6.47 7.16
CA PRO A 42 17.15 6.53 5.83
C PRO A 42 17.16 7.97 5.32
N THR A 43 17.72 8.16 4.12
CA THR A 43 17.70 9.44 3.41
C THR A 43 16.31 9.66 2.82
N PRO A 44 15.73 10.86 2.94
CA PRO A 44 14.47 11.16 2.29
C PRO A 44 14.62 11.09 0.76
N PRO A 45 13.54 10.84 0.01
CA PRO A 45 13.55 10.95 -1.45
C PRO A 45 13.97 12.35 -1.90
N PRO A 46 14.60 12.50 -3.09
CA PRO A 46 14.91 13.81 -3.66
C PRO A 46 13.70 14.75 -3.68
N GLY A 47 13.88 16.01 -3.27
CA GLY A 47 12.79 17.00 -3.18
C GLY A 47 12.11 17.07 -1.81
N PHE A 48 12.47 16.19 -0.87
CA PHE A 48 12.00 16.22 0.53
C PHE A 48 13.08 16.65 1.52
N ASP A 49 14.12 17.37 1.07
CA ASP A 49 15.27 17.77 1.88
C ASP A 49 14.86 18.62 3.10
N ALA A 50 13.85 19.48 2.95
CA ALA A 50 13.31 20.29 4.04
C ALA A 50 12.65 19.46 5.15
N ALA A 51 12.22 18.22 4.85
CA ALA A 51 11.62 17.29 5.80
C ALA A 51 12.62 16.25 6.32
N ALA A 52 13.92 16.37 5.99
CA ALA A 52 14.93 15.37 6.31
C ALA A 52 15.06 15.09 7.82
N ASP A 53 14.86 16.09 8.68
CA ASP A 53 14.89 15.91 10.13
C ASP A 53 13.66 15.15 10.64
N LEU A 54 12.47 15.43 10.10
CA LEU A 54 11.23 14.71 10.45
C LEU A 54 11.31 13.24 10.01
N TRP A 55 11.80 12.99 8.80
CA TRP A 55 12.01 11.63 8.29
C TRP A 55 13.00 10.84 9.15
N ARG A 56 14.11 11.47 9.54
CA ARG A 56 15.09 10.89 10.48
C ARG A 56 14.48 10.65 11.85
N ALA A 57 13.64 11.55 12.36
CA ALA A 57 12.97 11.39 13.65
C ALA A 57 11.95 10.24 13.64
N ASP A 58 11.18 10.07 12.56
CA ASP A 58 10.21 8.98 12.42
C ASP A 58 10.87 7.60 12.30
N ALA A 59 11.98 7.53 11.55
CA ALA A 59 12.85 6.36 11.51
C ALA A 59 13.47 6.01 12.89
N CYS A 60 13.25 6.86 13.89
CA CYS A 60 13.86 6.80 15.21
C CYS A 60 12.87 6.66 16.35
N LYS A 61 11.59 6.45 16.02
CA LYS A 61 10.55 6.01 16.95
C LYS A 61 10.52 4.48 16.93
N PRO A 62 11.13 3.77 17.90
CA PRO A 62 11.25 2.31 17.82
C PRO A 62 9.89 1.62 17.75
N GLY A 63 8.87 2.18 18.40
CA GLY A 63 7.49 1.71 18.29
C GLY A 63 6.92 1.82 16.88
N TYR A 64 7.12 2.95 16.19
CA TYR A 64 6.66 3.16 14.81
C TYR A 64 7.36 2.21 13.83
N VAL A 65 8.69 2.13 13.89
CA VAL A 65 9.47 1.22 13.05
C VAL A 65 9.07 -0.24 13.29
N THR A 66 8.92 -0.63 14.56
CA THR A 66 8.49 -1.98 14.91
C THR A 66 7.08 -2.27 14.39
N ALA A 67 6.16 -1.31 14.50
CA ALA A 67 4.80 -1.46 14.01
C ALA A 67 4.77 -1.63 12.47
N VAL A 68 5.44 -0.75 11.73
CA VAL A 68 5.53 -0.84 10.26
C VAL A 68 6.19 -2.14 9.82
N SER A 69 7.28 -2.58 10.49
CA SER A 69 7.91 -3.86 10.18
C SER A 69 6.94 -5.02 10.39
N ARG A 70 6.24 -5.05 11.53
CA ARG A 70 5.25 -6.09 11.83
C ARG A 70 4.08 -6.09 10.85
N GLU A 71 3.66 -4.93 10.38
CA GLU A 71 2.62 -4.82 9.35
C GLU A 71 3.09 -5.43 8.02
N GLN A 72 4.33 -5.12 7.59
CA GLN A 72 4.88 -5.72 6.38
C GLN A 72 5.10 -7.23 6.51
N ASP A 73 5.58 -7.69 7.67
CA ASP A 73 5.77 -9.12 7.96
C ASP A 73 4.43 -9.88 7.97
N GLY A 74 3.37 -9.26 8.49
CA GLY A 74 2.03 -9.83 8.55
C GLY A 74 1.27 -9.84 7.21
N ARG A 75 1.71 -9.04 6.23
CA ARG A 75 0.99 -8.85 4.96
C ARG A 75 0.71 -10.16 4.23
N ALA A 76 1.69 -11.05 4.15
CA ALA A 76 1.53 -12.33 3.45
C ALA A 76 0.46 -13.20 4.11
N GLN A 77 0.43 -13.24 5.44
CA GLN A 77 -0.60 -13.95 6.20
C GLN A 77 -1.97 -13.33 5.98
N SER A 78 -2.09 -11.99 6.07
CA SER A 78 -3.36 -11.30 5.82
C SER A 78 -3.91 -11.54 4.41
N LEU A 79 -3.04 -11.63 3.39
CA LEU A 79 -3.46 -11.97 2.04
C LEU A 79 -4.00 -13.40 1.94
N VAL A 80 -3.38 -14.37 2.61
CA VAL A 80 -3.88 -15.75 2.68
C VAL A 80 -5.23 -15.80 3.38
N GLU A 81 -5.38 -15.10 4.51
CA GLU A 81 -6.65 -15.01 5.23
C GLU A 81 -7.74 -14.37 4.36
N ALA A 82 -7.44 -13.26 3.70
CA ALA A 82 -8.37 -12.59 2.78
C ALA A 82 -8.78 -13.49 1.60
N SER A 83 -7.84 -14.26 1.04
CA SER A 83 -8.14 -15.22 -0.05
C SER A 83 -9.12 -16.32 0.36
N ARG A 84 -9.24 -16.59 1.68
CA ARG A 84 -10.12 -17.62 2.26
C ARG A 84 -11.46 -17.06 2.73
N ALA A 85 -11.67 -15.74 2.69
CA ALA A 85 -12.89 -15.10 3.19
C ALA A 85 -14.15 -15.42 2.36
N GLY A 86 -13.99 -15.98 1.16
CA GLY A 86 -15.10 -16.33 0.28
C GLY A 86 -15.78 -15.11 -0.36
N GLY A 87 -16.99 -15.31 -0.88
CA GLY A 87 -17.80 -14.24 -1.47
C GLY A 87 -18.59 -13.44 -0.43
N LEU A 88 -19.06 -12.26 -0.83
CA LEU A 88 -19.91 -11.34 -0.08
C LEU A 88 -21.42 -11.55 -0.32
N GLY A 89 -21.81 -12.57 -1.09
CA GLY A 89 -23.22 -12.92 -1.33
C GLY A 89 -23.98 -11.83 -2.07
N ASP A 90 -25.04 -11.30 -1.47
CA ASP A 90 -25.89 -10.22 -2.00
C ASP A 90 -25.66 -8.86 -1.32
N LEU A 91 -24.62 -8.75 -0.49
CA LEU A 91 -24.26 -7.47 0.14
C LEU A 91 -24.01 -6.42 -0.95
N PRO A 92 -24.65 -5.24 -0.88
CA PRO A 92 -24.40 -4.21 -1.88
C PRO A 92 -22.94 -3.77 -1.80
N LEU A 93 -22.24 -3.78 -2.93
CA LEU A 93 -20.82 -3.47 -3.01
C LEU A 93 -20.56 -2.43 -4.11
N LEU A 94 -19.82 -1.38 -3.77
CA LEU A 94 -19.36 -0.37 -4.71
C LEU A 94 -17.83 -0.29 -4.63
N VAL A 95 -17.17 -0.54 -5.76
CA VAL A 95 -15.71 -0.52 -5.88
C VAL A 95 -15.29 0.67 -6.73
N PHE A 96 -14.45 1.55 -6.19
CA PHE A 96 -13.76 2.58 -6.97
C PHE A 96 -12.35 2.12 -7.29
N SER A 97 -11.93 2.29 -8.53
CA SER A 97 -10.60 1.92 -8.98
C SER A 97 -9.96 3.03 -9.79
N ARG A 98 -8.63 3.11 -9.72
CA ARG A 98 -7.82 4.06 -10.49
C ARG A 98 -7.91 3.79 -11.99
N ASP A 99 -7.62 4.79 -12.81
CA ASP A 99 -7.57 4.65 -14.26
C ASP A 99 -6.44 3.68 -14.67
N PRO A 100 -6.71 2.56 -15.36
CA PRO A 100 -5.67 1.68 -15.87
C PRO A 100 -4.76 2.39 -16.91
N GLY A 101 -5.26 3.45 -17.55
CA GLY A 101 -4.54 4.32 -18.47
C GLY A 101 -3.69 5.41 -17.81
N GLN A 102 -3.58 5.43 -16.47
CA GLN A 102 -2.78 6.44 -15.79
C GLN A 102 -1.30 6.42 -16.24
N PRO A 103 -0.61 7.58 -16.21
CA PRO A 103 0.77 7.66 -16.66
C PRO A 103 1.70 6.70 -15.91
N ARG A 104 2.66 6.12 -16.63
CA ARG A 104 3.72 5.30 -16.04
C ARG A 104 4.60 6.16 -15.12
N PRO A 105 4.87 5.75 -13.87
CA PRO A 105 5.89 6.38 -13.04
C PRO A 105 7.28 6.31 -13.72
N PRO A 106 8.04 7.42 -13.82
CA PRO A 106 9.29 7.46 -14.58
C PRO A 106 10.30 6.37 -14.19
N ALA A 107 10.35 6.03 -12.89
CA ALA A 107 11.30 5.07 -12.31
C ALA A 107 10.98 3.58 -12.58
N LEU A 108 9.80 3.25 -13.13
CA LEU A 108 9.39 1.87 -13.37
C LEU A 108 9.60 1.47 -14.83
N PRO A 109 10.20 0.30 -15.13
CA PRO A 109 10.23 -0.23 -16.50
C PRO A 109 8.83 -0.33 -17.11
N THR A 110 8.72 -0.09 -18.42
CA THR A 110 7.41 -0.11 -19.12
C THR A 110 6.71 -1.46 -19.00
N SER A 111 7.44 -2.57 -19.15
CA SER A 111 6.89 -3.92 -19.01
C SER A 111 6.30 -4.16 -17.62
N ASP A 112 7.03 -3.76 -16.59
CA ASP A 112 6.65 -3.98 -15.19
C ASP A 112 5.41 -3.16 -14.85
N TRP A 113 5.35 -1.92 -15.34
CA TRP A 113 4.19 -1.06 -15.18
C TRP A 113 2.94 -1.61 -15.87
N GLN A 114 3.07 -2.06 -17.13
CA GLN A 114 1.96 -2.64 -17.87
C GLN A 114 1.43 -3.90 -17.17
N GLN A 115 2.32 -4.78 -16.74
CA GLN A 115 1.93 -5.99 -16.01
C GLN A 115 1.26 -5.66 -14.67
N ALA A 116 1.84 -4.75 -13.89
CA ALA A 116 1.28 -4.34 -12.61
C ALA A 116 -0.09 -3.65 -12.77
N ASN A 117 -0.26 -2.82 -13.80
CA ASN A 117 -1.55 -2.18 -14.09
C ASN A 117 -2.61 -3.19 -14.52
N ALA A 118 -2.28 -4.12 -15.43
CA ALA A 118 -3.21 -5.16 -15.84
C ALA A 118 -3.63 -6.06 -14.66
N ALA A 119 -2.67 -6.47 -13.83
CA ALA A 119 -2.95 -7.26 -12.63
C ALA A 119 -3.81 -6.49 -11.62
N HIS A 120 -3.54 -5.19 -11.43
CA HIS A 120 -4.36 -4.35 -10.57
C HIS A 120 -5.79 -4.22 -11.10
N ASP A 121 -5.95 -3.91 -12.39
CA ASP A 121 -7.25 -3.76 -13.03
C ASP A 121 -8.11 -5.03 -12.90
N ALA A 122 -7.55 -6.19 -13.23
CA ALA A 122 -8.21 -7.48 -13.07
C ALA A 122 -8.57 -7.81 -11.61
N ALA A 123 -7.70 -7.42 -10.66
CA ALA A 123 -7.99 -7.60 -9.24
C ALA A 123 -9.17 -6.72 -8.78
N GLN A 124 -9.27 -5.47 -9.25
CA GLN A 124 -10.41 -4.60 -8.93
C GLN A 124 -11.72 -5.12 -9.53
N GLU A 125 -11.66 -5.70 -10.73
CA GLU A 125 -12.81 -6.40 -11.33
C GLU A 125 -13.26 -7.57 -10.45
N THR A 126 -12.30 -8.39 -10.02
CA THR A 126 -12.55 -9.55 -9.14
C THR A 126 -13.20 -9.13 -7.83
N LEU A 127 -12.81 -7.98 -7.25
CA LEU A 127 -13.43 -7.45 -6.04
C LEU A 127 -14.92 -7.15 -6.24
N ALA A 128 -15.31 -6.56 -7.37
CA ALA A 128 -16.72 -6.29 -7.65
C ALA A 128 -17.54 -7.58 -7.76
N HIS A 129 -16.96 -8.65 -8.30
CA HIS A 129 -17.60 -9.96 -8.40
C HIS A 129 -17.70 -10.74 -7.08
N LEU A 130 -17.12 -10.24 -5.97
CA LEU A 130 -17.35 -10.86 -4.67
C LEU A 130 -18.82 -10.77 -4.25
N SER A 131 -19.59 -9.80 -4.78
CA SER A 131 -21.01 -9.67 -4.55
C SER A 131 -21.81 -9.83 -5.85
N THR A 132 -22.97 -10.47 -5.76
CA THR A 132 -23.97 -10.51 -6.84
C THR A 132 -24.59 -9.15 -7.15
N ARG A 133 -24.42 -8.17 -6.25
CA ARG A 133 -24.83 -6.76 -6.42
C ARG A 133 -23.62 -5.81 -6.42
N GLY A 134 -22.45 -6.30 -6.82
CA GLY A 134 -21.23 -5.52 -6.87
C GLY A 134 -21.04 -4.72 -8.15
N ARG A 135 -20.88 -3.40 -8.02
CA ARG A 135 -20.58 -2.49 -9.13
C ARG A 135 -19.17 -1.92 -8.98
N ARG A 136 -18.47 -1.77 -10.10
CA ARG A 136 -17.19 -1.06 -10.16
C ARG A 136 -17.30 0.24 -10.95
N ILE A 137 -16.62 1.27 -10.48
CA ILE A 137 -16.40 2.54 -11.16
C ILE A 137 -14.90 2.74 -11.35
N VAL A 138 -14.47 2.84 -12.59
CA VAL A 138 -13.11 3.25 -12.96
C VAL A 138 -13.09 4.78 -13.03
N ALA A 139 -12.39 5.42 -12.10
CA ALA A 139 -12.25 6.86 -12.07
C ALA A 139 -11.19 7.30 -13.09
N ARG A 140 -11.62 7.67 -14.29
CA ARG A 140 -10.74 8.12 -15.36
C ARG A 140 -9.93 9.33 -14.94
N GLY A 141 -8.68 9.37 -15.39
CA GLY A 141 -7.73 10.41 -15.02
C GLY A 141 -7.26 10.39 -13.56
N SER A 142 -7.64 9.38 -12.76
CA SER A 142 -7.23 9.26 -11.35
C SER A 142 -6.17 8.16 -11.15
N GLY A 143 -5.22 8.43 -10.26
CA GLY A 143 -4.27 7.48 -9.70
C GLY A 143 -4.80 6.85 -8.40
N HIS A 144 -3.88 6.55 -7.48
CA HIS A 144 -4.20 5.81 -6.24
C HIS A 144 -5.14 6.57 -5.29
N TYR A 145 -5.09 7.90 -5.29
CA TYR A 145 -5.82 8.74 -4.34
C TYR A 145 -7.03 9.43 -4.98
N ILE A 146 -7.98 8.61 -5.46
CA ILE A 146 -9.21 9.07 -6.15
C ILE A 146 -9.97 10.12 -5.33
N HIS A 147 -9.96 10.03 -3.99
CA HIS A 147 -10.65 10.99 -3.12
C HIS A 147 -10.04 12.40 -3.12
N PHE A 148 -8.78 12.56 -3.52
CA PHE A 148 -8.19 13.88 -3.74
C PHE A 148 -8.36 14.35 -5.19
N GLU A 149 -8.34 13.43 -6.15
CA GLU A 149 -8.31 13.76 -7.58
C GLU A 149 -9.70 13.91 -8.21
N ARG A 150 -10.68 13.12 -7.75
CA ARG A 150 -12.09 13.11 -8.19
C ARG A 150 -13.06 13.09 -6.99
N PRO A 151 -12.96 14.03 -6.03
CA PRO A 151 -13.84 14.07 -4.87
C PRO A 151 -15.33 14.16 -5.25
N GLU A 152 -15.64 14.87 -6.34
CA GLU A 152 -17.00 15.04 -6.86
C GLU A 152 -17.64 13.72 -7.30
N LEU A 153 -16.86 12.83 -7.93
CA LEU A 153 -17.31 11.50 -8.34
C LEU A 153 -17.62 10.63 -7.11
N LEU A 154 -16.77 10.68 -6.08
CA LEU A 154 -17.01 9.92 -4.86
C LEU A 154 -18.26 10.41 -4.12
N VAL A 155 -18.41 11.73 -3.96
CA VAL A 155 -19.55 12.31 -3.24
C VAL A 155 -20.87 11.96 -3.92
N SER A 156 -20.93 12.04 -5.26
CA SER A 156 -22.16 11.73 -6.00
C SER A 156 -22.51 10.24 -5.93
N GLU A 157 -21.55 9.37 -6.25
CA GLU A 157 -21.79 7.92 -6.37
C GLU A 157 -22.00 7.25 -5.01
N ILE A 158 -21.22 7.64 -3.99
CA ILE A 158 -21.43 7.14 -2.62
C ILE A 158 -22.79 7.63 -2.10
N GLY A 159 -23.14 8.89 -2.35
CA GLY A 159 -24.43 9.45 -1.95
C GLY A 159 -25.61 8.69 -2.56
N ALA A 160 -25.57 8.46 -3.87
CA ALA A 160 -26.58 7.69 -4.59
C ALA A 160 -26.66 6.24 -4.10
N PHE A 161 -25.50 5.60 -3.91
CA PHE A 161 -25.40 4.21 -3.44
C PHE A 161 -25.97 4.04 -2.02
N VAL A 162 -25.61 4.89 -1.07
CA VAL A 162 -26.14 4.87 0.30
C VAL A 162 -27.66 5.10 0.28
N ALA A 163 -28.14 6.03 -0.55
CA ALA A 163 -29.57 6.29 -0.68
C ALA A 163 -30.33 5.08 -1.24
N ALA A 164 -29.76 4.38 -2.23
CA ALA A 164 -30.33 3.15 -2.78
C ALA A 164 -30.39 2.02 -1.75
N ILE A 165 -29.32 1.83 -0.96
CA ILE A 165 -29.30 0.84 0.13
C ILE A 165 -30.41 1.15 1.15
N ARG A 166 -30.54 2.41 1.58
CA ARG A 166 -31.56 2.83 2.56
C ARG A 166 -32.99 2.61 2.06
N ARG A 167 -33.23 2.69 0.75
CA ARG A 167 -34.52 2.41 0.12
C ARG A 167 -34.76 0.92 -0.16
N GLY A 168 -33.77 0.06 0.09
CA GLY A 168 -33.82 -1.36 -0.30
C GLY A 168 -33.73 -1.58 -1.82
N SER A 169 -33.39 -0.54 -2.59
CA SER A 169 -33.41 -0.53 -4.06
C SER A 169 -32.01 -0.53 -4.67
N ALA A 170 -31.00 -1.03 -3.95
CA ALA A 170 -29.69 -1.26 -4.55
C ALA A 170 -29.85 -2.39 -5.58
N GLU A 171 -30.05 -2.00 -6.84
CA GLU A 171 -30.30 -2.91 -7.95
C GLU A 171 -29.13 -3.89 -8.15
N PRO A 172 -29.39 -5.08 -8.73
CA PRO A 172 -28.34 -6.00 -9.13
C PRO A 172 -27.46 -5.36 -10.22
N GLY A 173 -26.29 -4.83 -9.83
CA GLY A 173 -25.17 -4.65 -10.74
C GLY A 173 -24.33 -5.90 -10.67
N GLN A 174 -24.56 -6.90 -11.52
CA GLN A 174 -23.78 -8.15 -11.50
C GLN A 174 -22.37 -7.91 -12.03
N GLY A 175 -21.45 -7.43 -11.19
CA GLY A 175 -20.08 -7.13 -11.61
C GLY A 175 -20.01 -6.12 -12.74
N SER A 176 -20.96 -5.18 -12.80
CA SER A 176 -20.98 -4.18 -13.85
C SER A 176 -19.86 -3.16 -13.62
N THR A 177 -19.05 -2.92 -14.66
CA THR A 177 -17.97 -1.94 -14.62
C THR A 177 -18.28 -0.78 -15.56
N VAL A 178 -18.23 0.43 -15.00
CA VAL A 178 -18.37 1.68 -15.74
C VAL A 178 -17.13 2.54 -15.56
N ALA A 179 -16.85 3.42 -16.51
CA ALA A 179 -15.70 4.31 -16.46
C ALA A 179 -16.17 5.76 -16.61
N GLU A 180 -15.85 6.58 -15.61
CA GLU A 180 -16.38 7.94 -15.38
C GLU A 180 -15.26 8.95 -15.13
#